data_AF-A7M7H0-F1
#
_entry.id   AF-A7M7H0-F1
#
_cell.length_a   1.000
_cell.length_b   1.000
_cell.length_c   1.000
_cell.angle_alpha   90.00
_cell.angle_beta   90.00
_cell.angle_gamma   90.00
#
_symmetry.space_group_name_H-M   'P 1'
#
loop_
_entity.id
_entity.type
_entity.pdbx_description
1 polymer ?
#
loop_
_entity_poly.entity_id
_entity_poly.type
_entity_poly.pdbx_seq_one_letter_code
_entity_poly.pdbx_strand_id
1 'polypeptide(L)'
;MTLEDNSLLGAIANSTSEKHNWLMEYEYGFVIDLWGYRYIFLKMKALGLSKEFRKFVYSMTVKHDLNMIQFDSDGDTIDEIPTYYW
;
A
#
# COMPACT_ATOMS: atom_id res chain seq x y z
N MET A 1 6.93 -0.60 5.25
CA MET A 1 6.54 0.71 4.74
C MET A 1 7.45 1.73 5.39
N THR A 2 8.25 2.48 4.63
CA THR A 2 9.08 3.54 5.22
C THR A 2 8.22 4.77 5.58
N LEU A 3 8.76 5.71 6.37
CA LEU A 3 8.08 6.99 6.63
C LEU A 3 7.80 7.77 5.33
N GLU A 4 8.71 7.64 4.36
CA GLU A 4 8.58 8.22 3.03
C GLU A 4 7.45 7.55 2.24
N ASP A 5 7.32 6.22 2.31
CA ASP A 5 6.19 5.50 1.71
C ASP A 5 4.86 5.98 2.32
N ASN A 6 4.80 6.12 3.65
CA ASN A 6 3.61 6.58 4.37
C ASN A 6 3.18 7.98 3.90
N SER A 7 4.12 8.92 3.86
CA SER A 7 3.87 10.30 3.40
C SER A 7 3.43 10.34 1.94
N LEU A 8 4.04 9.51 1.08
CA LEU A 8 3.71 9.41 -0.33
C LEU A 8 2.31 8.81 -0.55
N LEU A 9 1.94 7.77 0.20
CA LEU A 9 0.60 7.18 0.16
C LEU A 9 -0.46 8.21 0.54
N GLY A 10 -0.24 8.98 1.62
CA GLY A 10 -1.13 10.08 2.00
C GLY A 10 -1.29 11.12 0.89
N ALA A 11 -0.18 11.52 0.24
CA ALA A 11 -0.24 12.46 -0.88
C ALA A 11 -1.00 11.91 -2.10
N ILE A 12 -0.86 10.61 -2.40
CA ILE A 12 -1.56 9.95 -3.51
C ILE A 12 -3.06 9.83 -3.18
N ALA A 13 -3.41 9.41 -1.97
CA ALA A 13 -4.78 9.20 -1.53
C ALA A 13 -5.59 10.51 -1.53
N ASN A 14 -4.97 11.62 -1.13
CA ASN A 14 -5.58 12.95 -1.16
C ASN A 14 -5.59 13.60 -2.55
N SER A 15 -5.00 12.97 -3.57
CA SER A 15 -5.04 13.52 -4.93
C SER A 15 -6.42 13.27 -5.56
N THR A 16 -7.03 14.31 -6.12
CA THR A 16 -8.36 14.24 -6.76
C THR A 16 -8.35 13.58 -8.16
N SER A 17 -7.31 12.80 -8.45
CA SER A 17 -7.12 12.16 -9.75
C SER A 17 -7.77 10.78 -9.77
N GLU A 18 -8.68 10.54 -10.70
CA GLU A 18 -9.29 9.22 -10.94
C GLU A 18 -8.25 8.11 -11.17
N LYS A 19 -7.01 8.45 -11.55
CA LYS A 19 -5.91 7.50 -11.71
C LYS A 19 -5.49 6.80 -10.40
N HIS A 20 -5.91 7.33 -9.26
CA HIS A 20 -5.51 6.91 -7.92
C HIS A 20 -6.67 6.37 -7.05
N ASN A 21 -7.84 6.08 -7.64
CA ASN A 21 -8.98 5.48 -6.92
C ASN A 21 -8.72 4.05 -6.37
N TRP A 22 -7.52 3.50 -6.59
CA TRP A 22 -7.04 2.24 -6.03
C TRP A 22 -6.48 2.40 -4.61
N LEU A 23 -6.26 3.64 -4.17
CA LEU A 23 -5.74 3.96 -2.85
C LEU A 23 -6.73 4.87 -2.15
N MET A 24 -7.10 4.49 -0.93
CA MET A 24 -7.94 5.29 -0.05
C MET A 24 -7.24 5.45 1.29
N GLU A 25 -7.18 6.68 1.78
CA GLU A 25 -6.79 6.98 3.16
C GLU A 25 -8.04 7.04 4.04
N TYR A 26 -7.91 6.51 5.25
CA TYR A 26 -8.90 6.65 6.32
C TYR A 26 -8.19 7.08 7.61
N GLU A 27 -8.95 7.40 8.67
CA GLU A 27 -8.41 7.99 9.91
C GLU A 27 -7.16 7.31 10.48
N TYR A 28 -7.03 5.99 10.28
CA TYR A 28 -5.98 5.16 10.87
C TYR A 28 -5.12 4.44 9.84
N GLY A 29 -5.15 4.83 8.55
CA GLY A 29 -4.21 4.27 7.57
C GLY A 29 -4.75 4.24 6.15
N PHE A 30 -4.46 3.14 5.44
CA PHE A 30 -4.71 3.03 3.99
C PHE A 30 -5.38 1.74 3.59
N VAL A 31 -6.27 1.82 2.61
CA VAL A 31 -6.78 0.67 1.86
C VAL A 31 -6.20 0.72 0.46
N ILE A 32 -5.55 -0.38 0.06
CA ILE A 32 -5.04 -0.60 -1.29
C ILE A 32 -5.95 -1.63 -1.96
N ASP A 33 -6.71 -1.17 -2.95
CA ASP A 33 -7.42 -2.03 -3.88
C ASP A 33 -6.45 -2.54 -4.95
N LEU A 34 -6.23 -3.86 -4.94
CA LEU A 34 -5.39 -4.56 -5.90
C LEU A 34 -6.22 -5.08 -7.07
N TRP A 35 -7.54 -5.08 -6.93
CA TRP A 35 -8.48 -5.56 -7.93
C TRP A 35 -8.60 -4.56 -9.09
N GLY A 36 -8.79 -5.05 -10.31
CA GLY A 36 -8.95 -4.20 -11.50
C GLY A 36 -7.68 -3.50 -12.02
N TYR A 37 -6.55 -3.56 -11.31
CA TYR A 37 -5.32 -2.89 -11.72
C TYR A 37 -4.24 -3.85 -12.23
N ARG A 38 -4.30 -4.16 -13.54
CA ARG A 38 -3.36 -5.03 -14.27
C ARG A 38 -1.87 -4.73 -14.08
N TYR A 39 -1.51 -3.56 -13.55
CA TYR A 39 -0.13 -3.10 -13.37
C TYR A 39 0.11 -2.33 -12.07
N ILE A 40 -0.61 -2.67 -10.98
CA ILE A 40 -0.54 -1.93 -9.71
C ILE A 40 0.91 -1.77 -9.19
N PHE A 41 1.73 -2.81 -9.28
CA PHE A 41 3.13 -2.77 -8.84
C PHE A 41 4.03 -1.88 -9.70
N LEU A 42 3.72 -1.76 -11.00
CA LEU A 42 4.41 -0.82 -11.89
C LEU A 42 4.00 0.62 -11.58
N LYS A 43 2.71 0.86 -11.30
CA LYS A 43 2.23 2.16 -10.82
C LYS A 43 2.91 2.56 -9.52
N MET A 44 2.95 1.66 -8.53
CA MET A 44 3.65 1.90 -7.27
C MET A 44 5.12 2.28 -7.50
N LYS A 45 5.81 1.58 -8.41
CA LYS A 45 7.20 1.90 -8.76
C LYS A 45 7.33 3.28 -9.41
N ALA A 46 6.42 3.63 -10.32
CA ALA A 46 6.42 4.92 -11.01
C ALA A 46 6.12 6.10 -10.08
N LEU A 47 5.32 5.85 -9.04
CA LEU A 47 5.00 6.84 -8.01
C LEU A 47 6.13 7.04 -6.99
N GLY A 48 7.13 6.16 -6.98
CA GLY A 48 8.30 6.27 -6.10
C GLY A 48 8.22 5.43 -4.82
N LEU A 49 7.22 4.56 -4.67
CA LEU A 49 7.13 3.66 -3.52
C LEU A 49 8.34 2.70 -3.47
N SER A 50 8.84 2.49 -2.25
CA SER A 50 10.05 1.73 -1.97
C SER A 50 9.98 0.31 -2.53
N LYS A 51 11.15 -0.27 -2.77
CA LYS A 51 11.24 -1.66 -3.26
C LYS A 51 10.71 -2.64 -2.21
N GLU A 52 10.95 -2.33 -0.95
CA GLU A 52 10.59 -3.09 0.24
C GLU A 52 9.07 -3.13 0.37
N PHE A 53 8.40 -1.98 0.30
CA PHE A 53 6.93 -1.91 0.33
C PHE A 53 6.30 -2.66 -0.84
N ARG A 54 6.80 -2.46 -2.07
CA ARG A 54 6.29 -3.17 -3.25
C ARG A 54 6.47 -4.68 -3.15
N LYS A 55 7.59 -5.15 -2.62
CA LYS A 55 7.82 -6.58 -2.36
C LYS A 55 6.86 -7.13 -1.31
N PHE A 56 6.62 -6.38 -0.24
CA PHE A 56 5.65 -6.76 0.79
C PHE A 56 4.26 -6.97 0.18
N VAL A 57 3.71 -5.93 -0.47
CA VAL A 57 2.38 -5.99 -1.10
C VAL A 57 2.32 -7.15 -2.08
N TYR A 58 3.31 -7.32 -2.96
CA TYR A 58 3.38 -8.43 -3.90
C TYR A 58 3.38 -9.80 -3.22
N SER A 59 4.19 -9.96 -2.17
CA SER A 59 4.27 -11.21 -1.43
C SER A 59 2.94 -11.57 -0.76
N MET A 60 2.23 -10.57 -0.20
CA MET A 60 0.92 -10.75 0.38
C MET A 60 -0.12 -11.15 -0.65
N THR A 61 -0.18 -10.44 -1.78
CA THR A 61 -1.07 -10.76 -2.90
C THR A 61 -0.87 -12.20 -3.39
N VAL A 62 0.38 -12.62 -3.62
CA VAL A 62 0.66 -13.95 -4.19
C VAL A 62 0.46 -15.07 -3.16
N LYS A 63 0.87 -14.88 -1.91
CA LYS A 63 0.77 -15.94 -0.88
C LYS A 63 -0.66 -16.18 -0.43
N HIS A 64 -1.48 -15.14 -0.40
CA HIS A 64 -2.81 -15.19 0.21
C HIS A 64 -3.96 -14.91 -0.77
N ASP A 65 -3.66 -14.79 -2.07
CA ASP A 65 -4.65 -14.51 -3.13
C ASP A 65 -5.52 -13.28 -2.82
N LEU A 66 -4.88 -12.19 -2.38
CA LEU A 66 -5.57 -10.99 -1.91
C LEU A 66 -5.94 -10.06 -3.05
N ASN A 67 -7.18 -9.57 -3.02
CA ASN A 67 -7.65 -8.51 -3.91
C ASN A 67 -7.58 -7.12 -3.26
N MET A 68 -7.35 -7.04 -1.95
CA MET A 68 -7.29 -5.79 -1.20
C MET A 68 -6.38 -5.98 0.02
N ILE A 69 -5.66 -4.92 0.41
CA ILE A 69 -4.85 -4.88 1.64
C ILE A 69 -5.18 -3.62 2.41
N GLN A 70 -5.47 -3.76 3.69
CA GLN A 70 -5.63 -2.66 4.63
C GLN A 70 -4.39 -2.55 5.51
N PHE A 71 -3.86 -1.33 5.64
CA PHE A 71 -2.81 -0.96 6.57
C PHE A 71 -3.46 -0.16 7.68
N ASP A 72 -3.39 -0.70 8.89
CA ASP A 72 -3.95 -0.06 10.07
C ASP A 72 -2.84 0.24 11.08
N SER A 73 -2.86 1.50 11.51
CA SER A 73 -2.28 2.03 12.75
C SER A 73 -2.10 1.01 13.87
N ASP A 74 -3.24 0.51 14.33
CA ASP A 74 -3.41 -0.26 15.55
C ASP A 74 -3.49 -1.75 15.20
N GLY A 75 -3.15 -2.09 13.95
CA GLY A 75 -3.11 -3.45 13.45
C GLY A 75 -1.97 -4.25 14.06
N ASP A 76 -2.21 -5.56 14.15
CA ASP A 76 -1.18 -6.50 14.62
C ASP A 76 0.00 -6.54 13.64
N THR A 77 1.20 -6.72 14.20
CA THR A 77 2.39 -6.99 13.41
C THR A 77 2.32 -8.39 12.82
N ILE A 78 2.68 -8.53 11.55
CA ILE A 78 2.78 -9.86 10.93
C ILE A 78 4.17 -10.42 11.22
N ASP A 79 4.21 -11.62 11.82
CA ASP A 79 5.45 -12.33 12.11
C ASP A 79 6.33 -12.47 10.85
N GLU A 80 7.65 -12.35 11.05
CA GLU A 80 8.67 -12.41 10.00
C GLU A 80 8.62 -11.27 8.97
N ILE A 81 7.77 -10.27 9.18
CA ILE A 81 7.68 -9.10 8.30
C ILE A 81 8.18 -7.86 9.04
N PRO A 82 9.07 -7.08 8.40
CA PRO A 82 9.50 -5.80 8.97
C PRO A 82 8.29 -4.89 9.22
N THR A 83 8.02 -4.63 10.49
CA THR A 83 7.07 -3.62 10.94
C THR A 83 7.82 -2.31 11.07
N TYR A 84 7.19 -1.22 10.65
CA TYR A 84 7.77 0.12 10.74
C TYR A 84 6.84 0.96 11.61
N TYR A 85 7.42 1.68 12.57
CA TYR A 85 6.67 2.67 13.34
C TYR A 85 6.28 3.81 12.40
N TRP A 86 5.00 4.10 12.38
CA TRP A 86 4.29 5.01 11.51
C TRP A 86 4.17 6.38 12.20
#